data_AF-A0A147F286-F1
#
_entry.id   AF-A0A147F286-F1
#
_cell.length_a   1.000
_cell.length_b   1.000
_cell.length_c   1.000
_cell.angle_alpha   90.00
_cell.angle_beta   90.00
_cell.angle_gamma   90.00
#
_symmetry.space_group_name_H-M   'P 1'
#
loop_
_entity.id
_entity.type
_entity.pdbx_description
1 polymer ?
#
loop_
_entity_poly.entity_id
_entity_poly.type
_entity_poly.pdbx_seq_one_letter_code
_entity_poly.pdbx_strand_id
1 'polypeptide(L)'
;MSEVGDRLPDEAERIREPTGQMRLIGSKPVMQTSDAAGNSDNKTFTTKHIFVTGGVVSSLGKGLTAASLGNLLTARGLRVVMQKLDPYLNVDPGTMNPFQHGEVFVTDDGAETDLDIGHYERFLDIELSQAANVTTGQIYSQVIARERRGEYLGDTVQVIPHITDEIKRRMR
;
A
#
# COMPACT_ATOMS: atom_id res chain seq x y z
N MET A 1 27.33 -41.00 64.23
CA MET A 1 28.49 -40.35 63.57
C MET A 1 28.13 -38.88 63.37
N SER A 2 28.93 -37.99 64.00
CA SER A 2 29.17 -36.54 63.71
C SER A 2 27.97 -35.63 63.42
N GLU A 3 27.55 -34.79 64.38
CA GLU A 3 27.99 -33.38 64.61
C GLU A 3 27.39 -32.37 63.61
N VAL A 4 26.45 -31.48 63.96
CA VAL A 4 26.45 -30.25 64.81
C VAL A 4 26.44 -28.98 63.94
N GLY A 5 25.43 -28.13 64.17
CA GLY A 5 25.47 -26.67 64.01
C GLY A 5 24.56 -26.09 62.92
N ASP A 6 23.82 -25.00 63.09
CA ASP A 6 23.49 -24.20 64.28
C ASP A 6 22.44 -23.11 63.87
N ARG A 7 21.67 -22.62 64.84
CA ARG A 7 20.84 -21.37 64.88
C ARG A 7 19.39 -21.34 64.35
N LEU A 8 18.46 -21.30 65.31
CA LEU A 8 17.16 -20.59 65.29
C LEU A 8 17.34 -19.17 65.90
N PRO A 9 16.25 -18.41 66.15
CA PRO A 9 15.50 -17.48 65.28
C PRO A 9 15.73 -16.00 65.72
N ASP A 10 15.14 -14.99 65.05
CA ASP A 10 14.81 -13.65 65.61
C ASP A 10 14.14 -12.81 64.50
N GLU A 11 12.87 -12.43 64.61
CA GLU A 11 12.29 -11.24 65.28
C GLU A 11 12.04 -10.04 64.33
N ALA A 12 11.09 -9.19 64.74
CA ALA A 12 10.65 -7.90 64.18
C ALA A 12 9.61 -8.00 63.04
N GLU A 13 8.30 -8.01 63.30
CA GLU A 13 7.46 -6.94 63.85
C GLU A 13 7.22 -5.75 62.88
N ARG A 14 5.96 -5.65 62.43
CA ARG A 14 5.19 -4.47 62.00
C ARG A 14 5.96 -3.24 61.46
N ILE A 15 5.71 -2.92 60.18
CA ILE A 15 5.30 -1.56 59.80
C ILE A 15 4.09 -1.65 58.87
N ARG A 16 2.95 -1.13 59.34
CA ARG A 16 1.79 -0.79 58.53
C ARG A 16 2.07 0.55 57.86
N GLU A 17 2.09 0.60 56.54
CA GLU A 17 1.91 1.83 55.78
C GLU A 17 0.43 1.91 55.33
N PRO A 18 -0.24 3.06 55.50
CA PRO A 18 -1.64 3.22 55.15
C PRO A 18 -1.78 3.44 53.64
N THR A 19 -3.01 3.30 53.14
CA THR A 19 -3.45 3.48 51.75
C THR A 19 -3.07 2.38 50.75
N GLY A 20 -4.05 1.50 50.51
CA GLY A 20 -3.98 0.49 49.46
C GLY A 20 -4.04 1.10 48.06
N GLN A 21 -3.06 0.77 47.23
CA GLN A 21 -3.20 0.75 45.77
C GLN A 21 -2.14 -0.18 45.15
N MET A 22 -2.61 -1.25 44.52
CA MET A 22 -1.79 -2.18 43.75
C MET A 22 -1.45 -1.55 42.40
N ARG A 23 -0.17 -1.22 42.14
CA ARG A 23 0.28 -0.77 40.82
C ARG A 23 0.59 -1.98 39.92
N LEU A 24 -0.27 -2.22 38.94
CA LEU A 24 0.08 -2.97 37.74
C LEU A 24 1.11 -2.15 36.93
N ILE A 25 2.23 -2.76 36.56
CA ILE A 25 3.17 -2.19 35.58
C ILE A 25 2.50 -2.31 34.20
N GLY A 26 1.62 -1.36 33.89
CA GLY A 26 1.14 -1.12 32.53
C GLY A 26 2.01 -0.05 31.89
N SER A 27 2.61 -0.36 30.74
CA SER A 27 3.18 0.63 29.82
C SER A 27 2.07 1.61 29.43
N LYS A 28 2.22 2.87 29.86
CA LYS A 28 1.25 3.93 29.54
C LYS A 28 1.27 4.22 28.04
N PRO A 29 0.11 4.45 27.40
CA PRO A 29 0.07 5.05 26.07
C PRO A 29 0.62 6.48 26.16
N VAL A 30 1.49 6.85 25.22
CA VAL A 30 2.01 8.20 25.10
C VAL A 30 0.91 9.09 24.52
N MET A 31 0.15 9.73 25.40
CA MET A 31 -0.54 10.99 25.09
C MET A 31 -0.79 11.75 26.39
N GLN A 32 0.12 12.66 26.72
CA GLN A 32 -0.15 13.73 27.70
C GLN A 32 -0.71 14.91 26.93
N THR A 33 -1.92 15.30 27.31
CA THR A 33 -2.56 16.55 26.92
C THR A 33 -1.92 17.71 27.69
N SER A 34 -1.36 18.70 27.00
CA SER A 34 -1.27 20.06 27.52
C SER A 34 -1.18 21.07 26.39
N ASP A 35 -2.05 22.07 26.52
CA ASP A 35 -1.96 23.45 26.03
C ASP A 35 -2.58 23.80 24.67
N ALA A 36 -3.72 24.49 24.80
CA ALA A 36 -4.37 25.27 23.78
C ALA A 36 -3.48 26.45 23.37
N ALA A 37 -2.88 26.35 22.18
CA ALA A 37 -2.54 27.49 21.34
C ALA A 37 -2.67 27.01 19.90
N GLY A 38 -3.63 27.59 19.17
CA GLY A 38 -3.88 27.25 17.78
C GLY A 38 -2.66 27.53 16.92
N ASN A 39 -1.99 26.46 16.48
CA ASN A 39 -1.19 26.46 15.28
C ASN A 39 -1.53 25.20 14.49
N SER A 40 -2.56 25.31 13.64
CA SER A 40 -2.84 24.29 12.64
C SER A 40 -1.74 24.37 11.59
N ASP A 41 -0.60 23.73 11.86
CA ASP A 41 0.37 23.39 10.83
C ASP A 41 -0.37 22.54 9.79
N ASN A 42 -0.85 23.19 8.73
CA ASN A 42 -1.51 22.52 7.63
C ASN A 42 -0.44 21.76 6.84
N LYS A 43 -0.01 20.62 7.39
CA LYS A 43 1.04 19.79 6.84
C LYS A 43 0.52 19.20 5.54
N THR A 44 0.87 19.82 4.42
CA THR A 44 0.54 19.31 3.09
C THR A 44 1.28 17.98 2.87
N PHE A 45 0.55 16.87 2.87
CA PHE A 45 1.11 15.55 2.60
C PHE A 45 1.29 15.36 1.08
N THR A 46 2.54 15.33 0.62
CA THR A 46 2.87 14.97 -0.77
C THR A 46 2.92 13.45 -0.93
N THR A 47 2.05 12.88 -1.76
CA THR A 47 2.10 11.46 -2.15
C THR A 47 3.43 11.15 -2.82
N LYS A 48 4.08 10.06 -2.38
CA LYS A 48 5.35 9.58 -2.95
C LYS A 48 5.08 8.47 -3.96
N HIS A 49 5.82 8.46 -5.05
CA HIS A 49 5.72 7.45 -6.10
C HIS A 49 6.99 6.60 -6.12
N ILE A 50 6.83 5.28 -6.11
CA ILE A 50 7.92 4.31 -6.28
C ILE A 50 7.66 3.58 -7.59
N PHE A 51 8.59 3.73 -8.54
CA PHE A 51 8.52 3.06 -9.84
C PHE A 51 9.30 1.75 -9.79
N VAL A 52 8.62 0.64 -10.07
CA VAL A 52 9.24 -0.69 -10.17
C VAL A 52 9.34 -1.05 -11.65
N THR A 53 10.58 -1.16 -12.15
CA THR A 53 10.87 -1.53 -13.54
C THR A 53 11.60 -2.88 -13.60
N GLY A 54 11.67 -3.47 -14.79
CA GLY A 54 12.35 -4.74 -15.04
C GLY A 54 13.36 -4.65 -16.16
N GLY A 55 14.51 -5.29 -15.98
CA GLY A 55 15.53 -5.44 -17.03
C GLY A 55 15.88 -6.90 -17.28
N VAL A 56 16.65 -7.15 -18.34
CA VAL A 56 17.18 -8.46 -18.76
C VAL A 56 16.10 -9.41 -19.30
N VAL A 57 15.20 -9.92 -18.45
CA VAL A 57 14.14 -10.87 -18.84
C VAL A 57 12.83 -10.61 -18.10
N SER A 58 11.72 -11.06 -18.67
CA SER A 58 10.42 -11.12 -18.01
C SER A 58 10.35 -12.26 -16.98
N SER A 59 9.26 -12.34 -16.20
CA SER A 59 8.99 -13.41 -15.23
C SER A 59 9.92 -13.49 -13.99
N LEU A 60 10.67 -12.43 -13.69
CA LEU A 60 11.50 -12.33 -12.47
C LEU A 60 10.72 -12.06 -11.16
N GLY A 61 9.40 -12.16 -11.16
CA GLY A 61 8.60 -11.91 -9.94
C GLY A 61 8.49 -10.43 -9.55
N LYS A 62 8.44 -9.52 -10.54
CA LYS A 62 8.29 -8.06 -10.30
C LYS A 62 7.02 -7.72 -9.51
N GLY A 63 5.88 -8.30 -9.89
CA GLY A 63 4.60 -8.09 -9.20
C GLY A 63 4.68 -8.47 -7.73
N LEU A 64 5.15 -9.69 -7.43
CA LEU A 64 5.33 -10.17 -6.06
C LEU A 64 6.36 -9.36 -5.26
N THR A 65 7.46 -8.93 -5.88
CA THR A 65 8.48 -8.10 -5.22
C THR A 65 7.91 -6.73 -4.86
N ALA A 66 7.17 -6.11 -5.77
CA ALA A 66 6.49 -4.84 -5.53
C ALA A 66 5.42 -4.98 -4.44
N ALA A 67 4.62 -6.05 -4.47
CA ALA A 67 3.58 -6.33 -3.48
C ALA A 67 4.19 -6.54 -2.08
N SER A 68 5.30 -7.26 -1.99
CA SER A 68 6.06 -7.46 -0.74
C SER A 68 6.60 -6.16 -0.17
N LEU A 69 7.14 -5.28 -1.02
CA LEU A 69 7.57 -3.94 -0.62
C LEU A 69 6.38 -3.11 -0.12
N GLY A 70 5.24 -3.17 -0.82
CA GLY A 70 4.00 -2.53 -0.41
C GLY A 70 3.56 -2.96 0.99
N ASN A 71 3.52 -4.27 1.25
CA ASN A 71 3.20 -4.82 2.57
C ASN A 71 4.16 -4.31 3.66
N LEU A 72 5.47 -4.29 3.42
CA LEU A 72 6.45 -3.76 4.38
C LEU A 72 6.22 -2.26 4.69
N LEU A 73 5.78 -1.47 3.71
CA LEU A 73 5.45 -0.06 3.89
C LEU A 73 4.13 0.09 4.67
N THR A 74 3.11 -0.70 4.35
CA THR A 74 1.84 -0.76 5.09
C THR A 74 2.06 -1.16 6.54
N ALA A 75 2.90 -2.16 6.82
CA ALA A 75 3.27 -2.59 8.16
C ALA A 75 3.99 -1.49 8.99
N ARG A 76 4.54 -0.46 8.33
CA ARG A 76 5.10 0.73 8.98
C ARG A 76 4.09 1.87 9.18
N GLY A 77 2.80 1.59 8.98
CA GLY A 77 1.71 2.55 9.14
C GLY A 77 1.58 3.55 7.98
N LEU A 78 2.17 3.26 6.81
CA LEU A 78 1.99 4.10 5.62
C LEU A 78 0.75 3.65 4.85
N ARG A 79 -0.02 4.63 4.34
CA ARG A 79 -1.06 4.34 3.36
C ARG A 79 -0.40 4.07 2.01
N VAL A 80 -0.52 2.83 1.52
CA VAL A 80 0.05 2.37 0.25
C VAL A 80 -1.07 1.97 -0.69
N VAL A 81 -0.95 2.36 -1.94
CA VAL A 81 -1.77 1.85 -3.05
C VAL A 81 -0.81 1.43 -4.16
N MET A 82 -1.24 0.50 -5.01
CA MET A 82 -0.43 -0.02 -6.10
C MET A 82 -1.18 0.04 -7.43
N GLN A 83 -0.42 0.19 -8.51
CA GLN A 83 -0.93 0.28 -9.87
C GLN A 83 -0.02 -0.51 -10.81
N LYS A 84 -0.63 -1.26 -11.72
CA LYS A 84 0.02 -2.02 -12.79
C LYS A 84 -0.17 -1.30 -14.13
N LEU A 85 0.93 -1.02 -14.82
CA LEU A 85 0.92 -0.50 -16.20
C LEU A 85 1.29 -1.65 -17.15
N ASP A 86 0.31 -2.15 -17.89
CA ASP A 86 0.48 -3.25 -18.84
C ASP A 86 0.72 -2.74 -20.27
N PRO A 87 1.77 -3.22 -20.97
CA PRO A 87 2.13 -2.72 -22.29
C PRO A 87 1.29 -3.33 -23.43
N TYR A 88 0.33 -4.21 -23.14
CA TYR A 88 -0.50 -4.85 -24.18
C TYR A 88 -1.62 -3.92 -24.67
N LEU A 89 -2.11 -4.21 -25.88
CA LEU A 89 -3.11 -3.41 -26.59
C LEU A 89 -4.56 -3.73 -26.22
N ASN A 90 -4.82 -4.87 -25.57
CA ASN A 90 -6.16 -5.15 -25.05
C ASN A 90 -6.58 -4.04 -24.07
N VAL A 91 -7.81 -3.55 -24.19
CA VAL A 91 -8.36 -2.51 -23.30
C VAL A 91 -8.52 -3.05 -21.88
N ASP A 92 -8.85 -4.33 -21.79
CA ASP A 92 -8.94 -5.13 -20.58
C ASP A 92 -8.52 -6.57 -20.95
N PRO A 93 -8.15 -7.40 -19.97
CA PRO A 93 -7.80 -8.79 -20.23
C PRO A 93 -9.01 -9.71 -20.43
N GLY A 94 -10.26 -9.21 -20.39
CA GLY A 94 -11.48 -10.03 -20.56
C GLY A 94 -11.57 -10.76 -21.90
N THR A 95 -10.86 -10.26 -22.91
CA THR A 95 -10.74 -10.87 -24.24
C THR A 95 -9.58 -11.85 -24.39
N MET A 96 -8.73 -12.01 -23.37
CA MET A 96 -7.55 -12.87 -23.41
C MET A 96 -7.91 -14.31 -23.04
N ASN A 97 -7.18 -15.28 -23.61
CA ASN A 97 -7.34 -16.68 -23.24
C ASN A 97 -6.70 -16.95 -21.85
N PRO A 98 -7.49 -17.33 -20.82
CA PRO A 98 -6.97 -17.47 -19.46
C PRO A 98 -5.98 -18.64 -19.31
N PHE A 99 -6.08 -19.67 -20.17
CA PHE A 99 -5.15 -20.80 -20.14
C PHE A 99 -3.75 -20.45 -20.67
N GLN A 100 -3.61 -19.35 -21.41
CA GLN A 100 -2.34 -18.91 -21.98
C GLN A 100 -1.74 -17.72 -21.24
N HIS A 101 -2.59 -16.84 -20.69
CA HIS A 101 -2.17 -15.57 -20.11
C HIS A 101 -2.37 -15.46 -18.59
N GLY A 102 -2.97 -16.48 -17.97
CA GLY A 102 -3.30 -16.47 -16.55
C GLY A 102 -4.74 -16.04 -16.28
N GLU A 103 -5.12 -16.04 -15.01
CA GLU A 103 -6.45 -15.61 -14.59
C GLU A 103 -6.71 -14.13 -14.89
N VAL A 104 -7.98 -13.79 -15.10
CA VAL A 104 -8.47 -12.42 -15.07
C VAL A 104 -8.92 -12.12 -13.64
N PHE A 105 -8.37 -11.07 -13.03
CA PHE A 105 -8.77 -10.64 -11.70
C PHE A 105 -9.91 -9.63 -11.80
N VAL A 106 -10.95 -9.79 -10.97
CA VAL A 106 -12.10 -8.88 -10.95
C VAL A 106 -12.11 -8.11 -9.65
N THR A 107 -12.07 -6.78 -9.73
CA THR A 107 -12.18 -5.87 -8.58
C THR A 107 -13.63 -5.66 -8.17
N ASP A 108 -13.86 -5.14 -6.96
CA ASP A 108 -15.22 -4.92 -6.42
C ASP A 108 -16.06 -3.92 -7.24
N ASP A 109 -15.42 -3.00 -7.96
CA ASP A 109 -16.09 -2.10 -8.91
C ASP A 109 -16.41 -2.76 -10.26
N GLY A 110 -16.16 -4.07 -10.39
CA GLY A 110 -16.53 -4.89 -11.53
C GLY A 110 -15.55 -4.85 -12.71
N ALA A 111 -14.34 -4.32 -12.50
CA ALA A 111 -13.35 -4.23 -13.57
C ALA A 111 -12.57 -5.53 -13.75
N GLU A 112 -12.44 -5.97 -15.00
CA GLU A 112 -11.56 -7.06 -15.39
C GLU A 112 -10.13 -6.53 -15.52
N THR A 113 -9.20 -7.13 -14.79
CA THR A 113 -7.81 -6.64 -14.64
C THR A 113 -6.80 -7.77 -14.68
N ASP A 114 -5.52 -7.42 -14.85
CA ASP A 114 -4.41 -8.35 -14.79
C ASP A 114 -4.29 -9.01 -13.40
N LEU A 115 -3.80 -10.26 -13.36
CA LEU A 115 -3.66 -11.04 -12.13
C LEU A 115 -2.79 -10.37 -11.05
N ASP A 116 -1.87 -9.46 -11.44
CA ASP A 116 -1.06 -8.71 -10.48
C ASP A 116 -1.91 -7.87 -9.51
N ILE A 117 -3.11 -7.44 -9.90
CA ILE A 117 -4.02 -6.70 -9.01
C ILE A 117 -4.43 -7.58 -7.82
N GLY A 118 -4.73 -8.85 -8.05
CA GLY A 118 -5.00 -9.80 -6.98
C GLY A 118 -3.80 -10.01 -6.05
N HIS A 119 -2.57 -9.96 -6.56
CA HIS A 119 -1.38 -9.97 -5.70
C HIS A 119 -1.31 -8.71 -4.82
N TYR A 120 -1.65 -7.54 -5.35
CA TYR A 120 -1.60 -6.29 -4.60
C TYR A 120 -2.65 -6.26 -3.50
N GLU A 121 -3.90 -6.61 -3.79
CA GLU A 121 -4.96 -6.67 -2.77
C GLU A 121 -4.59 -7.65 -1.64
N ARG A 122 -4.14 -8.86 -1.98
CA ARG A 122 -3.76 -9.87 -0.97
C ARG A 122 -2.59 -9.46 -0.08
N PHE A 123 -1.64 -8.67 -0.59
CA PHE A 123 -0.48 -8.22 0.18
C PHE A 123 -0.74 -6.94 0.98
N LEU A 124 -1.61 -6.06 0.47
CA LEU A 124 -1.92 -4.78 1.11
C LEU A 124 -3.14 -4.84 2.03
N ASP A 125 -3.97 -5.88 1.91
CA ASP A 125 -5.25 -6.03 2.62
C ASP A 125 -6.19 -4.84 2.37
N ILE A 126 -6.32 -4.44 1.09
CA ILE A 126 -7.20 -3.36 0.63
C ILE A 126 -7.86 -3.74 -0.69
N GLU A 127 -9.04 -3.19 -0.94
CA GLU A 127 -9.72 -3.23 -2.23
C GLU A 127 -9.09 -2.21 -3.19
N LEU A 128 -8.77 -2.64 -4.40
CA LEU A 128 -8.34 -1.79 -5.50
C LEU A 128 -9.50 -1.60 -6.49
N SER A 129 -9.39 -0.59 -7.34
CA SER A 129 -10.39 -0.26 -8.36
C SER A 129 -9.82 -0.46 -9.76
N GLN A 130 -10.63 -0.26 -10.78
CA GLN A 130 -10.20 -0.22 -12.19
C GLN A 130 -9.00 0.70 -12.43
N ALA A 131 -8.81 1.74 -11.61
CA ALA A 131 -7.68 2.66 -11.73
C ALA A 131 -6.33 2.00 -11.41
N ALA A 132 -6.33 0.86 -10.72
CA ALA A 132 -5.12 0.12 -10.39
C ALA A 132 -4.53 -0.66 -11.57
N ASN A 133 -5.25 -0.83 -12.69
CA ASN A 133 -4.71 -1.45 -13.90
C ASN A 133 -4.87 -0.52 -15.11
N VAL A 134 -3.75 -0.20 -15.76
CA VAL A 134 -3.69 0.70 -16.92
C VAL A 134 -3.04 -0.05 -18.07
N THR A 135 -3.72 -0.13 -19.21
CA THR A 135 -3.19 -0.83 -20.39
C THR A 135 -2.85 0.16 -21.51
N THR A 136 -1.98 -0.24 -22.44
CA THR A 136 -1.72 0.57 -23.64
C THR A 136 -2.99 0.74 -24.48
N GLY A 137 -3.83 -0.30 -24.55
CA GLY A 137 -5.14 -0.25 -25.20
C GLY A 137 -6.04 0.87 -24.68
N GLN A 138 -6.17 1.00 -23.36
CA GLN A 138 -6.95 2.06 -22.72
C GLN A 138 -6.42 3.45 -23.04
N ILE A 139 -5.10 3.63 -22.95
CA ILE A 139 -4.44 4.91 -23.20
C ILE A 139 -4.69 5.37 -24.64
N TYR A 140 -4.40 4.49 -25.61
CA TYR A 140 -4.57 4.82 -27.02
C TYR A 140 -6.04 5.02 -27.39
N SER A 141 -6.94 4.15 -26.91
CA SER A 141 -8.38 4.30 -27.13
C SER A 141 -8.89 5.65 -26.63
N GLN A 142 -8.49 6.06 -25.42
CA GLN A 142 -8.89 7.34 -24.85
C GLN A 142 -8.37 8.53 -25.65
N VAL A 143 -7.08 8.52 -26.01
CA VAL A 143 -6.46 9.62 -26.77
C VAL A 143 -7.08 9.73 -28.16
N ILE A 144 -7.24 8.61 -28.87
CA ILE A 144 -7.89 8.59 -30.19
C ILE A 144 -9.34 9.08 -30.09
N ALA A 145 -10.09 8.66 -29.07
CA ALA A 145 -11.47 9.10 -28.89
C ALA A 145 -11.58 10.62 -28.62
N ARG A 146 -10.67 11.19 -27.82
CA ARG A 146 -10.59 12.66 -27.60
C ARG A 146 -10.27 13.39 -28.90
N GLU A 147 -9.34 12.85 -29.67
CA GLU A 147 -8.95 13.42 -30.96
C GLU A 147 -10.11 13.42 -31.96
N ARG A 148 -10.84 12.31 -32.09
CA ARG A 148 -12.05 12.24 -32.93
C ARG A 148 -13.18 13.19 -32.49
N ARG A 149 -13.21 13.61 -31.22
CA ARG A 149 -14.14 14.63 -30.70
C ARG A 149 -13.62 16.07 -30.88
N GLY A 150 -12.43 16.26 -31.44
CA GLY A 150 -11.83 17.58 -31.65
C GLY A 150 -11.23 18.21 -30.38
N GLU A 151 -11.00 17.43 -29.31
CA GLU A 151 -10.51 17.96 -28.02
C GLU A 151 -9.06 18.46 -28.08
N TYR A 152 -8.31 18.09 -29.12
CA TYR A 152 -6.95 18.59 -29.37
C TYR A 152 -6.92 19.80 -30.32
N LEU A 153 -8.07 20.42 -30.63
CA LEU A 153 -8.17 21.73 -31.30
C LEU A 153 -7.42 21.86 -32.64
N GLY A 154 -7.29 20.75 -33.38
CA GLY A 154 -6.59 20.71 -34.68
C GLY A 154 -5.09 20.41 -34.59
N ASP A 155 -4.55 20.19 -33.40
CA ASP A 155 -3.15 19.82 -33.21
C ASP A 155 -2.85 18.43 -33.76
N THR A 156 -1.59 18.21 -34.13
CA THR A 156 -1.10 16.86 -34.43
C THR A 156 -1.00 16.07 -33.13
N VAL A 157 -1.79 15.02 -33.01
CA VAL A 157 -1.71 14.10 -31.86
C VAL A 157 -0.53 13.15 -32.03
N GLN A 158 0.30 13.09 -31.00
CA GLN A 158 1.61 12.44 -30.99
C GLN A 158 1.80 11.59 -29.74
N VAL A 159 2.71 10.62 -29.79
CA VAL A 159 3.09 9.83 -28.61
C VAL A 159 3.60 10.74 -27.48
N ILE A 160 4.48 11.68 -27.81
CA ILE A 160 4.89 12.75 -26.89
C ILE A 160 4.33 14.06 -27.46
N PRO A 161 3.57 14.85 -26.69
CA PRO A 161 3.23 14.65 -25.28
C PRO A 161 1.96 13.81 -25.04
N HIS A 162 1.03 13.72 -25.99
CA HIS A 162 -0.37 13.32 -25.74
C HIS A 162 -0.55 11.93 -25.11
N ILE A 163 0.13 10.89 -25.62
CA ILE A 163 0.08 9.55 -25.03
C ILE A 163 0.78 9.54 -23.66
N THR A 164 1.95 10.17 -23.56
CA THR A 164 2.67 10.25 -22.26
C THR A 164 1.92 11.09 -21.21
N ASP A 165 1.15 12.09 -21.63
CA ASP A 165 0.30 12.89 -20.75
C ASP A 165 -0.88 12.08 -20.23
N GLU A 166 -1.50 11.27 -21.09
CA GLU A 166 -2.56 10.35 -20.66
C GLU A 166 -2.02 9.28 -19.70
N ILE A 167 -0.81 8.74 -19.92
CA ILE A 167 -0.15 7.84 -18.96
C ILE A 167 0.07 8.55 -17.62
N LYS A 168 0.65 9.76 -17.63
CA LYS A 168 0.85 10.55 -16.40
C LYS A 168 -0.46 10.88 -15.70
N ARG A 169 -1.55 11.11 -16.44
CA ARG A 169 -2.88 11.39 -15.90
C ARG A 169 -3.46 10.18 -15.17
N ARG A 170 -3.24 8.96 -15.67
CA ARG A 170 -3.69 7.72 -15.01
C ARG A 170 -2.91 7.40 -13.73
N MET A 171 -1.68 7.88 -13.61
CA MET A 171 -0.81 7.64 -12.44
C MET A 171 -1.03 8.61 -11.27
N ARG A 172 -1.71 9.74 -11.50
CA ARG A 172 -1.94 10.80 -10.50
C ARG A 172 -3.29 10.65 -9.82
#